data_AF-A0A8T2FF32-F1
#
_entry.id   AF-A0A8T2FF32-F1
#
_cell.length_a   1.000
_cell.length_b   1.000
_cell.length_c   1.000
_cell.angle_alpha   90.00
_cell.angle_beta   90.00
_cell.angle_gamma   90.00
#
_symmetry.space_group_name_H-M   'P 1'
#
loop_
_entity.id
_entity.type
_entity.pdbx_description
1 polymer ?
#
loop_
_entity_poly.entity_id
_entity_poly.type
_entity_poly.pdbx_seq_one_letter_code
_entity_poly.pdbx_strand_id
1 'polypeptide(L)'
;MVVEESSCVYKNGDAPVEARVKDLLSRMTLLEKIGQMTQIERRVASPSAFTDFFIGSVLNAGGSVPFEDAKSSDWADMIDGFQRSALASRLGIPIIYGTDAVHGNNNVYGATVFPHNIGLGATRDADLVRRIGAATALEVRASGVHWAFSPCVAVLRDPRWGRCYESYGEDPELVCEMTSLVSGLQGVPPEEHPNGYPFVAGRNNVVACVKHFVGDGGTDKGINEGNTIASYEELEKIHIPPYLKCLAQGVSTVMASYSSWNGTRLHADRFLLTEILKEKLGFKGFLVSDWEGLDRLSEPQGSNYRYCIKTAVNAGIDMVMVPFKYEQFIQDMTDLVESGEIPMARINDAVERILRVKFVAGLFGHPLTDRSLLPTVGCKEHRELAQEAVRKSLVLLKNGKNADKPFLPLDRNAKRILVTGTHADDLGYQCGGWTKTWFGLSGRITIGN
;
A
#
# COMPACT_ATOMS: atom_id res chain seq x y z
N MET A 1 -15.21 -29.92 -36.06
CA MET A 1 -16.07 -29.83 -34.86
C MET A 1 -15.60 -28.63 -34.06
N VAL A 2 -16.37 -27.55 -34.09
CA VAL A 2 -16.15 -26.37 -33.28
C VAL A 2 -16.57 -26.76 -31.87
N VAL A 3 -15.60 -26.93 -30.98
CA VAL A 3 -15.88 -27.05 -29.54
C VAL A 3 -16.38 -25.66 -29.14
N GLU A 4 -17.66 -25.54 -28.81
CA GLU A 4 -18.21 -24.32 -28.23
C GLU A 4 -17.29 -23.88 -27.09
N GLU A 5 -16.83 -22.62 -27.12
CA GLU A 5 -16.26 -21.95 -25.96
C GLU A 5 -17.32 -22.02 -24.84
N SER A 6 -17.29 -23.07 -24.03
CA SER A 6 -18.07 -23.14 -22.81
C SER A 6 -17.76 -21.87 -22.04
N SER A 7 -18.74 -20.98 -21.90
CA SER A 7 -18.55 -19.60 -21.45
C SER A 7 -17.71 -19.57 -20.17
N CYS A 8 -16.47 -19.10 -20.25
CA CYS A 8 -15.60 -18.97 -19.09
C CYS A 8 -16.24 -17.98 -18.11
N VAL A 9 -16.78 -18.48 -16.99
CA VAL A 9 -17.51 -17.67 -16.00
C VAL A 9 -16.64 -16.52 -15.51
N TYR A 10 -15.33 -16.74 -15.34
CA TYR A 10 -14.40 -15.68 -14.89
C TYR A 10 -14.30 -14.49 -15.85
N LYS A 11 -14.60 -14.67 -17.13
CA LYS A 11 -14.64 -13.59 -18.14
C LYS A 11 -15.99 -12.88 -18.20
N ASN A 12 -17.05 -13.43 -17.62
CA ASN A 12 -18.35 -12.78 -17.55
C ASN A 12 -18.33 -11.67 -16.48
N GLY A 13 -18.44 -10.41 -16.91
CA GLY A 13 -18.45 -9.25 -16.03
C GLY A 13 -19.64 -9.22 -15.07
N ASP A 14 -20.76 -9.83 -15.44
CA ASP A 14 -22.00 -9.84 -14.67
C ASP A 14 -22.07 -10.99 -13.65
N ALA A 15 -21.13 -11.94 -13.70
CA ALA A 15 -21.09 -13.05 -12.77
C ALA A 15 -20.59 -12.60 -11.38
N PRO A 16 -21.13 -13.16 -10.27
CA PRO A 16 -20.65 -12.85 -8.93
C PRO A 16 -19.15 -13.10 -8.77
N VAL A 17 -18.46 -12.23 -8.01
CA VAL A 17 -17.00 -12.29 -7.82
C VAL A 17 -16.54 -13.69 -7.42
N GLU A 18 -17.17 -14.31 -6.42
CA GLU A 18 -16.77 -15.64 -5.94
C GLU A 18 -16.96 -16.74 -7.00
N ALA A 19 -17.96 -16.62 -7.88
CA ALA A 19 -18.12 -17.55 -9.00
C ALA A 19 -16.99 -17.41 -10.01
N ARG A 20 -16.57 -16.16 -10.30
CA ARG A 20 -15.44 -15.85 -11.18
C ARG A 20 -14.11 -16.32 -10.61
N VAL A 21 -13.89 -16.10 -9.31
CA VAL A 21 -12.71 -16.57 -8.59
C VAL A 21 -12.62 -18.10 -8.65
N LYS A 22 -13.69 -18.82 -8.31
CA LYS A 22 -13.72 -20.28 -8.32
C LYS A 22 -13.45 -20.86 -9.71
N ASP A 23 -14.10 -20.32 -10.73
CA ASP A 23 -13.92 -20.76 -12.12
C ASP A 23 -12.48 -20.53 -12.59
N LEU A 24 -11.90 -19.34 -12.34
CA LEU A 24 -10.52 -19.05 -12.72
C LEU A 24 -9.53 -19.95 -11.97
N LEU A 25 -9.68 -20.07 -10.65
CA LEU A 25 -8.78 -20.88 -9.81
C LEU A 25 -8.75 -22.35 -10.23
N SER A 26 -9.88 -22.92 -10.67
CA SER A 26 -9.95 -24.30 -11.17
C SER A 26 -9.23 -24.53 -12.51
N ARG A 27 -8.96 -23.45 -13.26
CA ARG A 27 -8.30 -23.50 -14.57
C ARG A 27 -6.81 -23.26 -14.49
N MET A 28 -6.31 -22.81 -13.33
CA MET A 28 -4.91 -22.43 -13.15
C MET A 28 -4.01 -23.62 -12.86
N THR A 29 -2.83 -23.64 -13.50
CA THR A 29 -1.72 -24.53 -13.16
C THR A 29 -1.06 -24.11 -11.83
N LEU A 30 -0.19 -24.95 -11.28
CA LEU A 30 0.60 -24.58 -10.10
C LEU A 30 1.47 -23.34 -10.38
N LEU A 31 2.13 -23.29 -11.53
CA LEU A 31 2.98 -22.16 -11.91
C LEU A 31 2.19 -20.86 -12.06
N GLU A 32 0.99 -20.89 -12.66
CA GLU A 32 0.12 -19.72 -12.74
C GLU A 32 -0.33 -19.24 -11.34
N LYS A 33 -0.56 -20.18 -10.40
CA LYS A 33 -0.91 -19.87 -9.01
C LYS A 33 0.24 -19.21 -8.26
N ILE A 34 1.44 -19.78 -8.35
CA ILE A 34 2.64 -19.20 -7.73
C ILE A 34 2.97 -17.85 -8.36
N GLY A 35 2.81 -17.71 -9.68
CA GLY A 35 2.93 -16.44 -10.39
C GLY A 35 2.02 -15.37 -9.81
N GLN A 36 0.75 -15.69 -9.52
CA GLN A 36 -0.17 -14.75 -8.85
C GLN A 36 0.32 -14.29 -7.47
N MET A 37 0.98 -15.17 -6.70
CA MET A 37 1.56 -14.86 -5.39
C MET A 37 2.86 -14.05 -5.47
N THR A 38 3.38 -13.79 -6.67
CA THR A 38 4.67 -13.14 -6.88
C THR A 38 4.50 -11.67 -7.27
N GLN A 39 5.08 -10.78 -6.47
CA GLN A 39 5.21 -9.37 -6.78
C GLN A 39 6.68 -9.00 -7.05
N ILE A 40 6.94 -8.37 -8.20
CA ILE A 40 8.30 -8.03 -8.65
C ILE A 40 8.50 -6.51 -8.80
N GLU A 41 9.75 -6.09 -8.79
CA GLU A 41 10.13 -4.70 -9.04
C GLU A 41 10.08 -4.39 -10.55
N ARG A 42 9.63 -3.19 -10.92
CA ARG A 42 9.51 -2.76 -12.33
C ARG A 42 10.81 -2.80 -13.14
N ARG A 43 12.00 -2.82 -12.52
CA ARG A 43 13.30 -2.93 -13.20
C ARG A 43 13.61 -4.34 -13.67
N VAL A 44 12.99 -5.36 -13.07
CA VAL A 44 13.13 -6.77 -13.50
C VAL A 44 11.90 -7.26 -14.29
N ALA A 45 10.88 -6.41 -14.43
CA ALA A 45 9.71 -6.71 -15.24
C ALA A 45 10.06 -6.76 -16.74
N SER A 46 9.66 -7.83 -17.40
CA SER A 46 9.88 -8.09 -18.83
C SER A 46 8.68 -8.86 -19.41
N PRO A 47 8.49 -8.88 -20.74
CA PRO A 47 7.45 -9.71 -21.35
C PRO A 47 7.49 -11.18 -20.91
N SER A 48 8.69 -11.78 -20.81
CA SER A 48 8.87 -13.17 -20.37
C SER A 48 8.50 -13.39 -18.90
N ALA A 49 8.74 -12.41 -18.02
CA ALA A 49 8.25 -12.48 -16.65
C ALA A 49 6.72 -12.69 -16.62
N PHE A 50 5.98 -12.05 -17.53
CA PHE A 50 4.52 -12.19 -17.57
C PHE A 50 4.04 -13.44 -18.31
N THR A 51 4.68 -13.83 -19.42
CA THR A 51 4.21 -14.97 -20.23
C THR A 51 4.68 -16.31 -19.71
N ASP A 52 5.88 -16.38 -19.13
CA ASP A 52 6.54 -17.63 -18.77
C ASP A 52 6.41 -17.91 -17.26
N PHE A 53 6.37 -16.84 -16.44
CA PHE A 53 6.27 -16.93 -14.99
C PHE A 53 4.93 -16.42 -14.42
N PHE A 54 4.02 -15.93 -15.27
CA PHE A 54 2.65 -15.55 -14.91
C PHE A 54 2.55 -14.57 -13.73
N ILE A 55 3.52 -13.65 -13.63
CA ILE A 55 3.66 -12.69 -12.53
C ILE A 55 2.33 -11.98 -12.23
N GLY A 56 1.94 -11.98 -10.97
CA GLY A 56 0.67 -11.46 -10.48
C GLY A 56 0.67 -9.97 -10.18
N SER A 57 1.84 -9.41 -9.83
CA SER A 57 1.95 -8.02 -9.44
C SER A 57 3.32 -7.43 -9.76
N VAL A 58 3.34 -6.12 -9.99
CA VAL A 58 4.56 -5.32 -10.14
C VAL A 58 4.48 -4.15 -9.16
N LEU A 59 5.61 -3.68 -8.64
CA LEU A 59 5.69 -2.42 -7.92
C LEU A 59 6.85 -1.54 -8.39
N ASN A 60 6.86 -0.29 -7.94
CA ASN A 60 8.09 0.51 -7.87
C ASN A 60 8.54 0.71 -6.42
N ALA A 61 9.84 0.59 -6.18
CA ALA A 61 10.45 1.09 -4.94
C ALA A 61 10.38 2.63 -4.88
N GLY A 62 10.60 3.22 -3.69
CA GLY A 62 10.78 4.66 -3.53
C GLY A 62 11.92 5.19 -4.41
N GLY A 63 11.59 6.05 -5.37
CA GLY A 63 12.52 6.57 -6.39
C GLY A 63 12.80 5.65 -7.57
N SER A 64 12.18 4.46 -7.67
CA SER A 64 12.24 3.62 -8.87
C SER A 64 11.25 4.14 -9.92
N VAL A 65 11.67 5.15 -10.65
CA VAL A 65 10.85 5.83 -11.66
C VAL A 65 11.18 5.34 -13.08
N PRO A 66 10.32 5.54 -14.10
CA PRO A 66 10.64 5.22 -15.49
C PRO A 66 11.93 5.93 -15.97
N PHE A 67 12.02 7.23 -15.68
CA PHE A 67 13.17 8.11 -15.90
C PHE A 67 13.00 9.38 -15.04
N GLU A 68 14.03 10.22 -14.97
CA GLU A 68 13.99 11.46 -14.18
C GLU A 68 12.84 12.38 -14.61
N ASP A 69 12.09 12.89 -13.64
CA ASP A 69 10.94 13.79 -13.82
C ASP A 69 9.81 13.22 -14.71
N ALA A 70 9.71 11.89 -14.79
CA ALA A 70 8.60 11.20 -15.45
C ALA A 70 7.23 11.65 -14.90
N LYS A 71 6.35 12.08 -15.80
CA LYS A 71 4.97 12.52 -15.52
C LYS A 71 4.02 11.33 -15.51
N SER A 72 2.81 11.50 -14.99
CA SER A 72 1.81 10.41 -14.94
C SER A 72 1.53 9.75 -16.29
N SER A 73 1.64 10.47 -17.41
CA SER A 73 1.50 9.88 -18.75
C SER A 73 2.59 8.84 -19.07
N ASP A 74 3.83 9.10 -18.64
CA ASP A 74 4.98 8.22 -18.89
C ASP A 74 4.87 6.95 -18.03
N TRP A 75 4.39 7.11 -16.78
CA TRP A 75 4.03 6.00 -15.91
C TRP A 75 2.90 5.14 -16.51
N ALA A 76 1.84 5.78 -17.03
CA ALA A 76 0.74 5.10 -17.68
C ALA A 76 1.20 4.27 -18.88
N ASP A 77 2.10 4.81 -19.71
CA ASP A 77 2.68 4.08 -20.86
C ASP A 77 3.44 2.82 -20.42
N MET A 78 4.30 2.95 -19.40
CA MET A 78 5.05 1.83 -18.84
C MET A 78 4.11 0.74 -18.28
N ILE A 79 3.14 1.14 -17.46
CA ILE A 79 2.23 0.20 -16.78
C ILE A 79 1.29 -0.47 -17.78
N ASP A 80 0.76 0.26 -18.75
CA ASP A 80 -0.04 -0.32 -19.84
C ASP A 80 0.78 -1.33 -20.67
N GLY A 81 2.10 -1.12 -20.82
CA GLY A 81 3.02 -2.05 -21.46
C GLY A 81 3.16 -3.38 -20.71
N PHE A 82 3.35 -3.32 -19.39
CA PHE A 82 3.35 -4.51 -18.53
C PHE A 82 2.01 -5.23 -18.57
N GLN A 83 0.90 -4.47 -18.50
CA GLN A 83 -0.42 -5.04 -18.54
C GLN A 83 -0.70 -5.79 -19.84
N ARG A 84 -0.37 -5.21 -21.00
CA ARG A 84 -0.52 -5.89 -22.30
C ARG A 84 0.25 -7.22 -22.34
N SER A 85 1.43 -7.26 -21.73
CA SER A 85 2.23 -8.49 -21.66
C SER A 85 1.55 -9.56 -20.78
N ALA A 86 1.00 -9.18 -19.63
CA ALA A 86 0.24 -10.09 -18.76
C ALA A 86 -1.04 -10.62 -19.42
N LEU A 87 -1.76 -9.75 -20.14
CA LEU A 87 -2.97 -10.12 -20.87
C LEU A 87 -2.72 -11.09 -22.05
N ALA A 88 -1.48 -11.17 -22.54
CA ALA A 88 -1.09 -12.11 -23.59
C ALA A 88 -0.87 -13.55 -23.07
N SER A 89 -0.85 -13.75 -21.74
CA SER A 89 -0.76 -15.08 -21.14
C SER A 89 -2.01 -15.92 -21.41
N ARG A 90 -1.90 -17.26 -21.25
CA ARG A 90 -2.97 -18.23 -21.54
C ARG A 90 -4.33 -17.88 -20.91
N LEU A 91 -4.33 -17.41 -19.66
CA LEU A 91 -5.55 -17.03 -18.92
C LEU A 91 -5.83 -15.52 -18.93
N GLY A 92 -4.91 -14.71 -19.48
CA GLY A 92 -5.06 -13.26 -19.59
C GLY A 92 -5.35 -12.58 -18.24
N ILE A 93 -4.71 -13.04 -17.15
CA ILE A 93 -4.94 -12.48 -15.81
C ILE A 93 -4.19 -11.14 -15.71
N PRO A 94 -4.88 -10.01 -15.47
CA PRO A 94 -4.23 -8.72 -15.36
C PRO A 94 -3.33 -8.67 -14.11
N ILE A 95 -2.19 -7.97 -14.22
CA ILE A 95 -1.38 -7.62 -13.04
C ILE A 95 -2.07 -6.55 -12.22
N ILE A 96 -1.81 -6.56 -10.91
CA ILE A 96 -2.06 -5.43 -10.03
C ILE A 96 -0.75 -4.68 -9.80
N TYR A 97 -0.71 -3.38 -10.11
CA TYR A 97 0.49 -2.56 -9.94
C TYR A 97 0.42 -1.75 -8.63
N GLY A 98 1.42 -1.91 -7.77
CA GLY A 98 1.54 -1.27 -6.45
C GLY A 98 2.53 -0.11 -6.39
N THR A 99 2.26 0.89 -5.55
CA THR A 99 3.19 2.00 -5.26
C THR A 99 2.99 2.57 -3.86
N ASP A 100 4.04 3.15 -3.26
CA ASP A 100 3.96 3.90 -2.01
C ASP A 100 3.36 5.31 -2.20
N ALA A 101 2.05 5.40 -2.46
CA ALA A 101 1.32 6.66 -2.46
C ALA A 101 0.88 7.06 -1.04
N VAL A 102 1.84 7.46 -0.19
CA VAL A 102 1.63 7.62 1.27
C VAL A 102 1.29 9.04 1.72
N HIS A 103 1.47 10.04 0.87
CA HIS A 103 1.06 11.44 1.11
C HIS A 103 0.78 12.14 -0.23
N GLY A 104 -0.03 11.49 -1.06
CA GLY A 104 -0.20 11.78 -2.49
C GLY A 104 0.56 10.77 -3.36
N ASN A 105 0.51 10.94 -4.69
CA ASN A 105 1.26 10.10 -5.64
C ASN A 105 2.74 10.55 -5.73
N ASN A 106 3.40 10.49 -4.57
CA ASN A 106 4.65 11.17 -4.22
C ASN A 106 5.93 10.77 -5.00
N ASN A 107 5.91 9.66 -5.75
CA ASN A 107 7.00 9.26 -6.65
C ASN A 107 6.89 9.94 -8.02
N VAL A 108 5.72 10.47 -8.37
CA VAL A 108 5.45 11.05 -9.68
C VAL A 108 5.74 12.54 -9.69
N TYR A 109 6.52 12.98 -10.67
CA TYR A 109 6.84 14.39 -10.82
C TYR A 109 5.59 15.20 -11.18
N GLY A 110 5.38 16.30 -10.45
CA GLY A 110 4.24 17.19 -10.64
C GLY A 110 2.95 16.77 -9.93
N ALA A 111 2.91 15.61 -9.30
CA ALA A 111 1.79 15.20 -8.44
C ALA A 111 1.66 16.08 -7.20
N THR A 112 0.45 16.14 -6.62
CA THR A 112 0.21 16.84 -5.36
C THR A 112 0.87 16.09 -4.21
N VAL A 113 1.63 16.80 -3.38
CA VAL A 113 2.22 16.28 -2.14
C VAL A 113 1.47 16.86 -0.95
N PHE A 114 0.87 15.98 -0.15
CA PHE A 114 0.14 16.31 1.06
C PHE A 114 1.06 16.30 2.30
N PRO A 115 0.64 16.89 3.44
CA PRO A 115 1.34 16.69 4.70
C PRO A 115 1.47 15.21 5.03
N HIS A 116 2.61 14.82 5.61
CA HIS A 116 2.76 13.48 6.19
C HIS A 116 1.76 13.24 7.33
N ASN A 117 1.52 11.96 7.61
CA ASN A 117 0.45 11.49 8.49
C ASN A 117 0.46 12.16 9.87
N ILE A 118 1.62 12.42 10.48
CA ILE A 118 1.66 13.07 11.80
C ILE A 118 1.08 14.48 11.78
N GLY A 119 1.27 15.21 10.68
CA GLY A 119 0.64 16.51 10.44
C GLY A 119 -0.86 16.37 10.20
N LEU A 120 -1.29 15.34 9.46
CA LEU A 120 -2.70 15.05 9.26
C LEU A 120 -3.40 14.67 10.58
N GLY A 121 -2.75 13.90 11.45
CA GLY A 121 -3.25 13.61 12.78
C GLY A 121 -3.49 14.87 13.61
N ALA A 122 -2.57 15.85 13.54
CA ALA A 122 -2.73 17.13 14.23
C ALA A 122 -3.98 17.91 13.81
N THR A 123 -4.55 17.64 12.62
CA THR A 123 -5.79 18.28 12.16
C THR A 123 -7.03 17.82 12.92
N ARG A 124 -7.03 16.59 13.47
CA ARG A 124 -8.22 15.92 14.04
C ARG A 124 -9.42 15.92 13.08
N ASP A 125 -9.16 15.88 11.77
CA ASP A 125 -10.17 16.05 10.73
C ASP A 125 -10.19 14.81 9.80
N ALA A 126 -10.99 13.81 10.18
CA ALA A 126 -11.17 12.60 9.40
C ALA A 126 -11.79 12.86 8.01
N ASP A 127 -12.62 13.89 7.86
CA ASP A 127 -13.20 14.24 6.56
C ASP A 127 -12.12 14.78 5.61
N LEU A 128 -11.24 15.64 6.11
CA LEU A 128 -10.07 16.10 5.37
C LEU A 128 -9.21 14.93 4.90
N VAL A 129 -8.89 13.97 5.78
CA VAL A 129 -8.09 12.79 5.41
C VAL A 129 -8.80 11.92 4.36
N ARG A 130 -10.12 11.74 4.47
CA ARG A 130 -10.92 11.08 3.44
C ARG A 130 -10.84 11.80 2.09
N ARG A 131 -10.96 13.14 2.06
CA ARG A 131 -10.82 13.95 0.85
C ARG A 131 -9.42 13.83 0.24
N ILE A 132 -8.37 13.79 1.07
CA ILE A 132 -6.99 13.55 0.64
C ILE A 132 -6.85 12.17 -0.01
N GLY A 133 -7.46 11.13 0.56
CA GLY A 133 -7.48 9.79 -0.02
C GLY A 133 -8.15 9.78 -1.40
N ALA A 134 -9.27 10.47 -1.56
CA ALA A 134 -9.96 10.56 -2.86
C ALA A 134 -9.13 11.30 -3.92
N ALA A 135 -8.51 12.42 -3.57
CA ALA A 135 -7.60 13.13 -4.47
C ALA A 135 -6.39 12.26 -4.85
N THR A 136 -5.80 11.57 -3.87
CA THR A 136 -4.68 10.64 -4.09
C THR A 136 -5.07 9.50 -5.03
N ALA A 137 -6.26 8.90 -4.86
CA ALA A 137 -6.75 7.85 -5.74
C ALA A 137 -6.79 8.28 -7.21
N LEU A 138 -7.32 9.48 -7.48
CA LEU A 138 -7.38 10.03 -8.84
C LEU A 138 -5.98 10.21 -9.45
N GLU A 139 -5.05 10.80 -8.70
CA GLU A 139 -3.68 11.03 -9.18
C GLU A 139 -2.89 9.71 -9.37
N VAL A 140 -3.16 8.69 -8.56
CA VAL A 140 -2.58 7.34 -8.69
C VAL A 140 -3.16 6.61 -9.90
N ARG A 141 -4.48 6.68 -10.11
CA ARG A 141 -5.12 6.09 -11.30
C ARG A 141 -4.70 6.79 -12.59
N ALA A 142 -4.46 8.09 -12.56
CA ALA A 142 -3.94 8.85 -13.70
C ALA A 142 -2.56 8.36 -14.17
N SER A 143 -1.75 7.78 -13.29
CA SER A 143 -0.47 7.15 -13.65
C SER A 143 -0.60 5.67 -14.02
N GLY A 144 -1.81 5.11 -14.07
CA GLY A 144 -2.07 3.69 -14.37
C GLY A 144 -1.91 2.73 -13.20
N VAL A 145 -1.53 3.22 -12.02
CA VAL A 145 -1.34 2.40 -10.82
C VAL A 145 -2.71 1.96 -10.27
N HIS A 146 -2.77 0.78 -9.65
CA HIS A 146 -4.01 0.18 -9.16
C HIS A 146 -4.10 0.13 -7.63
N TRP A 147 -2.94 0.11 -6.97
CA TRP A 147 -2.81 -0.25 -5.57
C TRP A 147 -1.83 0.70 -4.87
N ALA A 148 -2.32 1.39 -3.85
CA ALA A 148 -1.53 2.25 -2.99
C ALA A 148 -1.15 1.49 -1.71
N PHE A 149 0.14 1.50 -1.34
CA PHE A 149 0.63 0.97 -0.08
C PHE A 149 0.35 1.95 1.09
N SER A 150 -0.92 2.27 1.31
CA SER A 150 -1.40 3.30 2.24
C SER A 150 -2.82 2.97 2.72
N PRO A 151 -3.23 3.31 3.97
CA PRO A 151 -2.48 4.05 5.00
C PRO A 151 -1.49 3.22 5.83
N CYS A 152 -0.44 3.87 6.31
CA CYS A 152 0.28 3.44 7.51
C CYS A 152 -0.57 3.79 8.75
N VAL A 153 -0.97 2.78 9.53
CA VAL A 153 -1.81 2.95 10.73
C VAL A 153 -1.05 2.58 12.00
N ALA A 154 0.28 2.68 11.95
CA ALA A 154 1.13 2.51 13.11
C ALA A 154 0.68 3.47 14.23
N VAL A 155 0.47 2.93 15.43
CA VAL A 155 0.26 3.75 16.63
C VAL A 155 1.63 4.02 17.25
N LEU A 156 2.09 5.26 17.17
CA LEU A 156 3.43 5.67 17.59
C LEU A 156 3.59 5.53 19.10
N ARG A 157 4.60 4.79 19.57
CA ARG A 157 4.93 4.70 21.01
C ARG A 157 6.27 5.35 21.36
N ASP A 158 7.13 5.57 20.38
CA ASP A 158 8.44 6.18 20.57
C ASP A 158 8.85 7.04 19.36
N PRO A 159 8.96 8.39 19.52
CA PRO A 159 9.28 9.28 18.41
C PRO A 159 10.71 9.16 17.89
N ARG A 160 11.58 8.37 18.54
CA ARG A 160 12.91 8.02 18.00
C ARG A 160 12.80 7.14 16.75
N TRP A 161 11.64 6.52 16.52
CA TRP A 161 11.39 5.72 15.34
C TRP A 161 11.44 6.55 14.06
N GLY A 162 12.29 6.14 13.11
CA GLY A 162 12.53 6.86 11.86
C GLY A 162 11.32 6.99 10.94
N ARG A 163 10.24 6.24 11.21
CA ARG A 163 8.96 6.33 10.48
C ARG A 163 7.85 6.99 11.31
N CYS A 164 8.19 7.70 12.40
CA CYS A 164 7.21 8.34 13.27
C CYS A 164 6.30 9.33 12.53
N TYR A 165 6.81 9.99 11.48
CA TYR A 165 6.02 10.89 10.64
C TYR A 165 4.95 10.19 9.79
N GLU A 166 5.08 8.87 9.56
CA GLU A 166 4.10 8.03 8.88
C GLU A 166 2.96 7.58 9.81
N SER A 167 3.08 7.78 11.13
CA SER A 167 1.99 7.58 12.08
C SER A 167 1.13 8.83 12.19
N TYR A 168 -0.19 8.68 12.33
CA TYR A 168 -1.08 9.81 12.66
C TYR A 168 -0.94 10.29 14.10
N GLY A 169 -0.36 9.49 15.00
CA GLY A 169 -0.13 9.88 16.39
C GLY A 169 0.00 8.68 17.33
N GLU A 170 0.14 9.00 18.62
CA GLU A 170 0.34 8.00 19.68
C GLU A 170 -0.93 7.45 20.31
N ASP A 171 -2.07 8.07 20.00
CA ASP A 171 -3.40 7.71 20.50
C ASP A 171 -4.11 6.77 19.49
N PRO A 172 -4.44 5.53 19.86
CA PRO A 172 -5.17 4.60 19.01
C PRO A 172 -6.49 5.15 18.47
N GLU A 173 -7.23 5.96 19.25
CA GLU A 173 -8.53 6.51 18.82
C GLU A 173 -8.34 7.51 17.68
N LEU A 174 -7.35 8.39 17.80
CA LEU A 174 -6.96 9.30 16.73
C LEU A 174 -6.58 8.53 15.45
N VAL A 175 -5.75 7.50 15.58
CA VAL A 175 -5.33 6.70 14.42
C VAL A 175 -6.55 6.01 13.79
N CYS A 176 -7.49 5.53 14.60
CA CYS A 176 -8.77 4.98 14.13
C CYS A 176 -9.59 5.99 13.31
N GLU A 177 -9.68 7.25 13.73
CA GLU A 177 -10.38 8.31 12.98
C GLU A 177 -9.73 8.58 11.62
N MET A 178 -8.39 8.56 11.56
CA MET A 178 -7.63 8.81 10.34
C MET A 178 -7.64 7.64 9.35
N THR A 179 -8.13 6.46 9.75
CA THR A 179 -8.38 5.34 8.82
C THR A 179 -9.37 5.67 7.71
N SER A 180 -10.11 6.78 7.84
CA SER A 180 -10.95 7.38 6.80
C SER A 180 -10.24 7.57 5.45
N LEU A 181 -8.89 7.58 5.42
CA LEU A 181 -8.11 7.50 4.19
C LEU A 181 -8.49 6.28 3.33
N VAL A 182 -8.77 5.12 3.94
CA VAL A 182 -9.18 3.89 3.23
C VAL A 182 -10.44 4.15 2.40
N SER A 183 -11.47 4.75 3.01
CA SER A 183 -12.69 5.12 2.30
C SER A 183 -12.47 6.20 1.24
N GLY A 184 -11.49 7.09 1.44
CA GLY A 184 -11.06 8.03 0.40
C GLY A 184 -10.46 7.33 -0.82
N LEU A 185 -9.53 6.39 -0.57
CA LEU A 185 -8.82 5.66 -1.61
C LEU A 185 -9.74 4.70 -2.38
N GLN A 186 -10.50 3.87 -1.67
CA GLN A 186 -11.32 2.80 -2.23
C GLN A 186 -12.75 3.23 -2.55
N GLY A 187 -13.23 4.34 -1.99
CA GLY A 187 -14.65 4.67 -1.92
C GLY A 187 -15.30 4.07 -0.66
N VAL A 188 -16.54 4.48 -0.41
CA VAL A 188 -17.31 4.04 0.77
C VAL A 188 -18.11 2.77 0.41
N PRO A 189 -17.94 1.66 1.15
CA PRO A 189 -18.74 0.47 0.93
C PRO A 189 -20.23 0.71 1.25
N PRO A 190 -21.17 0.05 0.55
CA PRO A 190 -22.58 0.01 0.94
C PRO A 190 -22.76 -0.51 2.38
N GLU A 191 -23.86 -0.13 3.04
CA GLU A 191 -24.11 -0.49 4.44
C GLU A 191 -24.17 -2.01 4.65
N GLU A 192 -24.69 -2.75 3.67
CA GLU A 192 -24.78 -4.20 3.63
C GLU A 192 -23.48 -4.92 3.27
N HIS A 193 -22.39 -4.18 2.97
CA HIS A 193 -21.12 -4.79 2.58
C HIS A 193 -20.53 -5.63 3.73
N PRO A 194 -20.16 -6.89 3.50
CA PRO A 194 -19.70 -7.77 4.57
C PRO A 194 -18.38 -7.29 5.17
N ASN A 195 -18.34 -7.19 6.51
CA ASN A 195 -17.14 -6.81 7.24
C ASN A 195 -15.93 -7.72 6.88
N GLY A 196 -14.78 -7.10 6.66
CA GLY A 196 -13.55 -7.81 6.28
C GLY A 196 -13.49 -8.26 4.81
N TYR A 197 -14.55 -8.11 4.02
CA TYR A 197 -14.52 -8.36 2.58
C TYR A 197 -13.94 -7.16 1.82
N PRO A 198 -13.05 -7.36 0.83
CA PRO A 198 -12.43 -6.25 0.10
C PRO A 198 -13.45 -5.43 -0.68
N PHE A 199 -13.24 -4.11 -0.77
CA PHE A 199 -14.10 -3.18 -1.50
C PHE A 199 -13.26 -2.19 -2.32
N VAL A 200 -13.72 -1.89 -3.54
CA VAL A 200 -13.28 -0.77 -4.37
C VAL A 200 -14.50 -0.30 -5.17
N ALA A 201 -14.89 0.97 -5.05
CA ALA A 201 -16.13 1.49 -5.61
C ALA A 201 -16.15 1.54 -7.14
N GLY A 202 -14.98 1.65 -7.79
CA GLY A 202 -14.91 1.64 -9.24
C GLY A 202 -13.53 1.96 -9.80
N ARG A 203 -13.46 2.12 -11.12
CA ARG A 203 -12.20 2.30 -11.87
C ARG A 203 -11.42 3.56 -11.46
N ASN A 204 -12.06 4.56 -10.86
CA ASN A 204 -11.41 5.81 -10.42
C ASN A 204 -10.87 5.73 -8.99
N ASN A 205 -11.10 4.61 -8.30
CA ASN A 205 -10.58 4.32 -6.98
C ASN A 205 -9.37 3.39 -7.06
N VAL A 206 -8.61 3.32 -5.98
CA VAL A 206 -7.42 2.46 -5.86
C VAL A 206 -7.59 1.48 -4.73
N VAL A 207 -7.01 0.29 -4.88
CA VAL A 207 -6.86 -0.68 -3.80
C VAL A 207 -6.00 -0.05 -2.69
N ALA A 208 -6.48 -0.06 -1.45
CA ALA A 208 -5.72 0.42 -0.29
C ALA A 208 -4.97 -0.72 0.41
N CYS A 209 -3.92 -0.36 1.15
CA CYS A 209 -3.09 -1.27 1.94
C CYS A 209 -2.89 -0.73 3.34
N VAL A 210 -3.55 -1.35 4.32
CA VAL A 210 -3.31 -1.01 5.72
C VAL A 210 -2.00 -1.66 6.18
N LYS A 211 -1.08 -0.85 6.73
CA LYS A 211 0.27 -1.31 7.09
C LYS A 211 0.82 -0.70 8.38
N HIS A 212 1.79 -1.33 9.06
CA HIS A 212 2.31 -2.68 8.83
C HIS A 212 1.87 -3.61 9.97
N PHE A 213 1.19 -4.69 9.62
CA PHE A 213 0.53 -5.58 10.58
C PHE A 213 1.55 -6.45 11.31
N VAL A 214 1.68 -6.39 12.64
CA VAL A 214 1.09 -5.40 13.55
C VAL A 214 2.08 -5.02 14.64
N GLY A 215 1.94 -3.80 15.18
CA GLY A 215 2.79 -3.32 16.28
C GLY A 215 4.07 -2.66 15.82
N ASP A 216 4.18 -2.30 14.54
CA ASP A 216 5.32 -1.58 13.95
C ASP A 216 5.68 -0.27 14.69
N GLY A 217 4.67 0.48 15.15
CA GLY A 217 4.88 1.70 15.95
C GLY A 217 5.31 1.48 17.42
N GLY A 218 5.38 0.23 17.88
CA GLY A 218 5.63 -0.17 19.27
C GLY A 218 7.00 -0.79 19.56
N THR A 219 7.94 -0.73 18.63
CA THR A 219 9.25 -1.38 18.79
C THR A 219 10.05 -0.78 19.94
N ASP A 220 10.80 -1.63 20.67
CA ASP A 220 11.64 -1.19 21.79
C ASP A 220 12.60 -0.08 21.33
N LYS A 221 12.59 1.03 22.08
CA LYS A 221 13.38 2.25 21.83
C LYS A 221 13.15 2.89 20.45
N GLY A 222 12.05 2.59 19.78
CA GLY A 222 11.75 3.07 18.44
C GLY A 222 12.72 2.55 17.38
N ILE A 223 13.36 1.39 17.59
CA ILE A 223 14.26 0.82 16.58
C ILE A 223 13.40 0.31 15.41
N ASN A 224 13.66 0.83 14.20
CA ASN A 224 12.94 0.38 13.02
C ASN A 224 13.13 -1.13 12.82
N GLU A 225 12.04 -1.86 12.53
CA GLU A 225 12.04 -3.33 12.37
C GLU A 225 12.46 -4.12 13.62
N GLY A 226 12.53 -3.44 14.76
CA GLY A 226 12.90 -4.01 16.04
C GLY A 226 11.81 -4.93 16.61
N ASN A 227 11.94 -5.21 17.90
CA ASN A 227 11.02 -6.07 18.63
C ASN A 227 10.01 -5.22 19.41
N THR A 228 8.72 -5.46 19.18
CA THR A 228 7.63 -4.93 20.00
C THR A 228 7.41 -5.86 21.17
N ILE A 229 7.70 -5.36 22.39
CA ILE A 229 7.60 -6.12 23.64
C ILE A 229 6.31 -5.72 24.33
N ALA A 230 5.29 -6.55 24.20
CA ALA A 230 3.94 -6.24 24.69
C ALA A 230 3.16 -7.53 24.95
N SER A 231 2.23 -7.52 25.90
CA SER A 231 1.25 -8.60 26.02
C SER A 231 0.31 -8.62 24.79
N TYR A 232 -0.41 -9.73 24.57
CA TYR A 232 -1.40 -9.77 23.49
C TYR A 232 -2.52 -8.76 23.73
N GLU A 233 -2.93 -8.56 24.99
CA GLU A 233 -3.94 -7.58 25.38
C GLU A 233 -3.49 -6.14 25.08
N GLU A 234 -2.22 -5.82 25.30
CA GLU A 234 -1.66 -4.52 24.92
C GLU A 234 -1.63 -4.35 23.39
N LEU A 235 -1.22 -5.39 22.66
CA LEU A 235 -1.25 -5.39 21.20
C LEU A 235 -2.68 -5.18 20.67
N GLU A 236 -3.66 -5.89 21.26
CA GLU A 236 -5.08 -5.83 20.90
C GLU A 236 -5.71 -4.48 21.26
N LYS A 237 -5.30 -3.86 22.37
CA LYS A 237 -5.80 -2.56 22.82
C LYS A 237 -5.20 -1.39 22.06
N ILE A 238 -3.93 -1.47 21.66
CA ILE A 238 -3.19 -0.33 21.11
C ILE A 238 -3.02 -0.45 19.60
N HIS A 239 -2.54 -1.58 19.11
CA HIS A 239 -2.05 -1.70 17.73
C HIS A 239 -3.04 -2.35 16.76
N ILE A 240 -3.98 -3.16 17.25
CA ILE A 240 -5.03 -3.80 16.43
C ILE A 240 -6.24 -2.89 16.11
N PRO A 241 -6.70 -1.94 16.97
CA PRO A 241 -7.96 -1.22 16.71
C PRO A 241 -8.03 -0.50 15.35
N PRO A 242 -6.96 0.13 14.83
CA PRO A 242 -7.00 0.73 13.49
C PRO A 242 -7.29 -0.31 12.38
N TYR A 243 -6.80 -1.54 12.51
CA TYR A 243 -7.07 -2.61 11.53
C TYR A 243 -8.55 -3.00 11.53
N LEU A 244 -9.21 -3.07 12.69
CA LEU A 244 -10.66 -3.31 12.77
C LEU A 244 -11.45 -2.24 12.01
N LYS A 245 -11.07 -0.97 12.16
CA LYS A 245 -11.70 0.14 11.44
C LYS A 245 -11.45 0.08 9.94
N CYS A 246 -10.26 -0.31 9.50
CA CYS A 246 -9.95 -0.51 8.08
C CYS A 246 -10.73 -1.71 7.49
N LEU A 247 -10.89 -2.81 8.23
CA LEU A 247 -11.68 -3.98 7.80
C LEU A 247 -13.16 -3.64 7.64
N ALA A 248 -13.72 -2.82 8.53
CA ALA A 248 -15.10 -2.32 8.42
C ALA A 248 -15.30 -1.39 7.21
N GLN A 249 -14.24 -0.74 6.74
CA GLN A 249 -14.23 0.06 5.51
C GLN A 249 -13.93 -0.76 4.25
N GLY A 250 -13.82 -2.09 4.38
CA GLY A 250 -13.54 -2.99 3.27
C GLY A 250 -12.12 -2.88 2.72
N VAL A 251 -11.11 -2.58 3.56
CA VAL A 251 -9.71 -2.51 3.11
C VAL A 251 -9.32 -3.78 2.34
N SER A 252 -8.73 -3.59 1.17
CA SER A 252 -8.50 -4.70 0.24
C SER A 252 -7.24 -5.49 0.52
N THR A 253 -6.21 -4.86 1.09
CA THR A 253 -4.92 -5.51 1.37
C THR A 253 -4.37 -5.11 2.73
N VAL A 254 -3.59 -5.99 3.32
CA VAL A 254 -2.83 -5.75 4.56
C VAL A 254 -1.37 -6.07 4.25
N MET A 255 -0.42 -5.27 4.73
CA MET A 255 1.01 -5.57 4.61
C MET A 255 1.57 -6.00 5.97
N ALA A 256 2.28 -7.13 6.03
CA ALA A 256 2.93 -7.60 7.25
C ALA A 256 4.18 -6.77 7.58
N SER A 257 4.40 -6.48 8.87
CA SER A 257 5.56 -5.71 9.35
C SER A 257 6.84 -6.53 9.41
N TYR A 258 7.99 -5.89 9.20
CA TYR A 258 9.30 -6.49 9.48
C TYR A 258 9.55 -6.75 10.97
N SER A 259 8.85 -6.02 11.85
CA SER A 259 9.09 -6.09 13.29
C SER A 259 8.86 -7.49 13.83
N SER A 260 9.39 -7.73 15.03
CA SER A 260 9.03 -8.90 15.82
C SER A 260 7.99 -8.53 16.87
N TRP A 261 7.20 -9.52 17.31
CA TRP A 261 6.42 -9.44 18.54
C TRP A 261 6.97 -10.46 19.54
N ASN A 262 7.43 -9.99 20.70
CA ASN A 262 8.05 -10.83 21.75
C ASN A 262 9.13 -11.81 21.20
N GLY A 263 9.92 -11.36 20.23
CA GLY A 263 11.00 -12.11 19.60
C GLY A 263 10.62 -12.86 18.32
N THR A 264 9.34 -13.09 18.05
CA THR A 264 8.87 -13.79 16.84
C THR A 264 8.72 -12.81 15.69
N ARG A 265 9.39 -13.08 14.55
CA ARG A 265 9.25 -12.27 13.33
C ARG A 265 7.82 -12.32 12.81
N LEU A 266 7.21 -11.16 12.53
CA LEU A 266 5.80 -11.11 12.14
C LEU A 266 5.52 -11.80 10.80
N HIS A 267 6.44 -11.75 9.84
CA HIS A 267 6.30 -12.52 8.58
C HIS A 267 6.24 -14.05 8.79
N ALA A 268 6.64 -14.56 9.96
CA ALA A 268 6.57 -15.97 10.33
C ALA A 268 5.48 -16.30 11.37
N ASP A 269 4.74 -15.30 11.86
CA ASP A 269 3.82 -15.47 12.98
C ASP A 269 2.44 -15.95 12.52
N ARG A 270 2.25 -17.28 12.49
CA ARG A 270 0.97 -17.88 12.09
C ARG A 270 -0.20 -17.47 12.98
N PHE A 271 0.05 -17.28 14.27
CA PHE A 271 -0.99 -16.88 15.21
C PHE A 271 -1.54 -15.51 14.82
N LEU A 272 -0.68 -14.50 14.64
CA LEU A 272 -1.13 -13.16 14.28
C LEU A 272 -1.65 -13.08 12.83
N LEU A 273 -0.94 -13.68 11.86
CA LEU A 273 -1.26 -13.53 10.44
C LEU A 273 -2.46 -14.36 9.98
N THR A 274 -2.63 -15.56 10.54
CA THR A 274 -3.74 -16.45 10.15
C THR A 274 -4.84 -16.45 11.21
N GLU A 275 -4.52 -16.87 12.44
CA GLU A 275 -5.55 -17.08 13.47
C GLU A 275 -6.19 -15.76 13.92
N ILE A 276 -5.41 -14.68 14.03
CA ILE A 276 -5.95 -13.36 14.35
C ILE A 276 -6.47 -12.67 13.11
N LEU A 277 -5.62 -12.28 12.16
CA LEU A 277 -6.04 -11.41 11.05
C LEU A 277 -7.09 -12.07 10.13
N LYS A 278 -6.86 -13.30 9.67
CA LYS A 278 -7.72 -13.94 8.67
C LYS A 278 -8.94 -14.62 9.30
N GLU A 279 -8.77 -15.26 10.44
CA GLU A 279 -9.82 -16.05 11.09
C GLU A 279 -10.61 -15.21 12.10
N LYS A 280 -10.00 -14.74 13.20
CA LYS A 280 -10.68 -13.97 14.25
C LYS A 280 -11.24 -12.63 13.74
N LEU A 281 -10.44 -11.85 13.01
CA LEU A 281 -10.84 -10.54 12.48
C LEU A 281 -11.61 -10.65 11.15
N GLY A 282 -11.59 -11.83 10.51
CA GLY A 282 -12.39 -12.12 9.32
C GLY A 282 -11.89 -11.50 8.01
N PHE A 283 -10.62 -11.11 7.91
CA PHE A 283 -10.07 -10.51 6.70
C PHE A 283 -10.14 -11.47 5.49
N LYS A 284 -10.77 -11.02 4.38
CA LYS A 284 -10.94 -11.79 3.12
C LYS A 284 -10.17 -11.22 1.92
N GLY A 285 -9.52 -10.06 2.07
CA GLY A 285 -8.52 -9.58 1.12
C GLY A 285 -7.23 -10.42 1.18
N PHE A 286 -6.17 -9.92 0.55
CA PHE A 286 -4.87 -10.60 0.58
C PHE A 286 -3.83 -9.88 1.45
N LEU A 287 -3.02 -10.69 2.13
CA LEU A 287 -1.90 -10.27 2.97
C LEU A 287 -0.62 -10.29 2.14
N VAL A 288 0.05 -9.14 2.00
CA VAL A 288 1.33 -9.02 1.30
C VAL A 288 2.48 -8.93 2.30
N SER A 289 3.66 -9.46 1.95
CA SER A 289 4.89 -9.15 2.68
C SER A 289 5.35 -7.72 2.42
N ASP A 290 6.02 -7.09 3.38
CA ASP A 290 6.94 -5.98 3.08
C ASP A 290 8.14 -6.46 2.21
N TRP A 291 8.91 -5.51 1.68
CA TRP A 291 10.05 -5.69 0.78
C TRP A 291 11.15 -6.61 1.34
N GLU A 292 11.36 -7.77 0.68
CA GLU A 292 12.30 -8.79 1.18
C GLU A 292 12.01 -9.20 2.63
N GLY A 293 10.75 -9.06 3.08
CA GLY A 293 10.37 -9.38 4.47
C GLY A 293 10.57 -10.85 4.82
N LEU A 294 10.44 -11.73 3.82
CA LEU A 294 10.76 -13.15 3.95
C LEU A 294 12.26 -13.36 4.20
N ASP A 295 13.12 -12.69 3.44
CA ASP A 295 14.57 -12.84 3.53
C ASP A 295 15.09 -12.53 4.94
N ARG A 296 14.43 -11.62 5.66
CA ARG A 296 14.78 -11.22 7.03
C ARG A 296 14.42 -12.28 8.09
N LEU A 297 13.86 -13.42 7.70
CA LEU A 297 13.62 -14.58 8.58
C LEU A 297 14.87 -15.43 8.83
N SER A 298 15.95 -15.23 8.06
CA SER A 298 17.23 -15.91 8.28
C SER A 298 18.35 -14.93 8.59
N GLU A 299 19.35 -15.39 9.34
CA GLU A 299 20.59 -14.64 9.61
C GLU A 299 21.79 -15.47 9.10
N PRO A 300 22.58 -14.98 8.12
CA PRO A 300 22.41 -13.73 7.36
C PRO A 300 21.12 -13.66 6.54
N GLN A 301 20.67 -12.45 6.23
CA GLN A 301 19.45 -12.21 5.44
C GLN A 301 19.45 -13.02 4.14
N GLY A 302 18.37 -13.76 3.88
CA GLY A 302 18.18 -14.58 2.69
C GLY A 302 19.07 -15.82 2.57
N SER A 303 19.91 -16.11 3.57
CA SER A 303 20.85 -17.25 3.54
C SER A 303 20.17 -18.62 3.48
N ASN A 304 18.96 -18.75 4.03
CA ASN A 304 18.13 -19.95 3.93
C ASN A 304 16.78 -19.62 3.30
N TYR A 305 16.80 -19.22 2.02
CA TYR A 305 15.62 -18.69 1.34
C TYR A 305 14.45 -19.69 1.27
N ARG A 306 14.72 -20.98 1.04
CA ARG A 306 13.69 -22.03 1.08
C ARG A 306 12.99 -22.10 2.44
N TYR A 307 13.72 -21.98 3.55
CA TYR A 307 13.13 -21.88 4.89
C TYR A 307 12.28 -20.62 5.05
N CYS A 308 12.79 -19.47 4.58
CA CYS A 308 12.06 -18.20 4.65
C CYS A 308 10.70 -18.28 3.93
N ILE A 309 10.70 -18.80 2.70
CA ILE A 309 9.51 -19.00 1.87
C ILE A 309 8.52 -19.93 2.59
N LYS A 310 8.98 -21.12 2.98
CA LYS A 310 8.14 -22.12 3.66
C LYS A 310 7.48 -21.53 4.90
N THR A 311 8.26 -20.85 5.73
CA THR A 311 7.79 -20.32 7.02
C THR A 311 6.76 -19.24 6.81
N ALA A 312 7.01 -18.27 5.93
CA ALA A 312 6.10 -17.14 5.74
C ALA A 312 4.80 -17.51 5.02
N VAL A 313 4.89 -18.36 3.99
CA VAL A 313 3.69 -18.79 3.25
C VAL A 313 2.81 -19.68 4.14
N ASN A 314 3.39 -20.56 4.94
CA ASN A 314 2.62 -21.34 5.91
C ASN A 314 2.10 -20.49 7.10
N ALA A 315 2.74 -19.36 7.42
CA ALA A 315 2.24 -18.42 8.42
C ALA A 315 1.00 -17.64 7.97
N GLY A 316 0.83 -17.42 6.66
CA GLY A 316 -0.38 -16.78 6.13
C GLY A 316 -0.15 -15.78 5.01
N ILE A 317 1.09 -15.48 4.61
CA ILE A 317 1.37 -14.55 3.51
C ILE A 317 0.73 -15.05 2.21
N ASP A 318 0.05 -14.16 1.47
CA ASP A 318 -0.64 -14.45 0.22
C ASP A 318 0.18 -14.02 -0.99
N MET A 319 0.75 -12.82 -0.93
CA MET A 319 1.59 -12.25 -1.98
C MET A 319 2.96 -11.87 -1.39
N VAL A 320 4.03 -12.22 -2.09
CA VAL A 320 5.41 -11.96 -1.67
C VAL A 320 6.00 -10.83 -2.51
N MET A 321 6.44 -9.77 -1.84
CA MET A 321 7.24 -8.71 -2.42
C MET A 321 8.71 -9.18 -2.52
N VAL A 322 9.04 -9.86 -3.62
CA VAL A 322 10.28 -10.67 -3.74
C VAL A 322 11.57 -9.84 -3.67
N PRO A 323 11.70 -8.69 -4.35
CA PRO A 323 11.06 -8.24 -5.59
C PRO A 323 11.98 -8.43 -6.82
N PHE A 324 13.22 -8.93 -6.66
CA PHE A 324 14.18 -9.09 -7.77
C PHE A 324 14.40 -10.56 -8.20
N LYS A 325 14.62 -11.46 -7.24
CA LYS A 325 14.95 -12.88 -7.49
C LYS A 325 13.70 -13.76 -7.71
N TYR A 326 12.79 -13.31 -8.56
CA TYR A 326 11.49 -13.96 -8.75
C TYR A 326 11.60 -15.37 -9.34
N GLU A 327 12.58 -15.64 -10.21
CA GLU A 327 12.79 -16.99 -10.77
C GLU A 327 13.17 -18.00 -9.68
N GLN A 328 14.10 -17.63 -8.80
CA GLN A 328 14.46 -18.45 -7.64
C GLN A 328 13.27 -18.65 -6.70
N PHE A 329 12.52 -17.58 -6.39
CA PHE A 329 11.34 -17.67 -5.55
C PHE A 329 10.30 -18.65 -6.12
N ILE A 330 10.00 -18.56 -7.42
CA ILE A 330 9.03 -19.42 -8.08
C ILE A 330 9.49 -20.88 -8.10
N GLN A 331 10.78 -21.12 -8.36
CA GLN A 331 11.35 -22.48 -8.31
C GLN A 331 11.25 -23.07 -6.90
N ASP A 332 11.73 -22.34 -5.88
CA ASP A 332 11.71 -22.79 -4.49
C ASP A 332 10.26 -23.04 -4.00
N MET A 333 9.31 -22.17 -4.37
CA MET A 333 7.89 -22.35 -4.10
C MET A 333 7.33 -23.61 -4.77
N THR A 334 7.69 -23.86 -6.02
CA THR A 334 7.25 -25.06 -6.76
C THR A 334 7.74 -26.32 -6.05
N ASP A 335 9.03 -26.37 -5.72
CA ASP A 335 9.65 -27.49 -5.02
C ASP A 335 9.06 -27.70 -3.61
N LEU A 336 8.67 -26.62 -2.91
CA LEU A 336 8.02 -26.70 -1.59
C LEU A 336 6.60 -27.25 -1.66
N VAL A 337 5.86 -26.97 -2.74
CA VAL A 337 4.51 -27.50 -2.95
C VAL A 337 4.58 -28.96 -3.41
N GLU A 338 5.48 -29.28 -4.34
CA GLU A 338 5.68 -30.64 -4.83
C GLU A 338 6.19 -31.60 -3.74
N SER A 339 7.02 -31.12 -2.81
CA SER A 339 7.46 -31.90 -1.64
C SER A 339 6.39 -32.04 -0.56
N GLY A 340 5.27 -31.30 -0.65
CA GLY A 340 4.21 -31.27 0.35
C GLY A 340 4.50 -30.43 1.60
N GLU A 341 5.62 -29.68 1.61
CA GLU A 341 5.97 -28.78 2.71
C GLU A 341 5.10 -27.51 2.76
N ILE A 342 4.56 -27.09 1.61
CA ILE A 342 3.46 -26.12 1.52
C ILE A 342 2.26 -26.84 0.90
N PRO A 343 1.14 -27.01 1.61
CA PRO A 343 -0.01 -27.72 1.06
C PRO A 343 -0.67 -26.89 -0.06
N MET A 344 -1.14 -27.57 -1.11
CA MET A 344 -1.86 -26.93 -2.23
C MET A 344 -3.08 -26.11 -1.76
N ALA A 345 -3.69 -26.47 -0.63
CA ALA A 345 -4.76 -25.70 -0.02
C ALA A 345 -4.31 -24.29 0.41
N ARG A 346 -3.07 -24.12 0.90
CA ARG A 346 -2.51 -22.81 1.25
C ARG A 346 -2.29 -21.94 0.02
N ILE A 347 -1.81 -22.53 -1.07
CA ILE A 347 -1.67 -21.86 -2.38
C ILE A 347 -3.04 -21.44 -2.92
N ASN A 348 -4.04 -22.33 -2.85
CA ASN A 348 -5.39 -22.00 -3.29
C ASN A 348 -6.01 -20.85 -2.47
N ASP A 349 -5.86 -20.83 -1.14
CA ASP A 349 -6.34 -19.72 -0.30
C ASP A 349 -5.66 -18.39 -0.67
N ALA A 350 -4.34 -18.39 -0.85
CA ALA A 350 -3.60 -17.19 -1.26
C ALA A 350 -4.08 -16.64 -2.60
N VAL A 351 -4.19 -17.51 -3.61
CA VAL A 351 -4.62 -17.10 -4.96
C VAL A 351 -6.08 -16.70 -4.98
N GLU A 352 -6.96 -17.36 -4.23
CA GLU A 352 -8.37 -16.97 -4.10
C GLU A 352 -8.50 -15.52 -3.61
N ARG A 353 -7.73 -15.14 -2.58
CA ARG A 353 -7.70 -13.77 -2.04
C ARG A 353 -7.17 -12.75 -3.03
N ILE A 354 -6.10 -13.09 -3.76
CA ILE A 354 -5.51 -12.21 -4.77
C ILE A 354 -6.49 -11.98 -5.92
N LEU A 355 -7.08 -13.05 -6.45
CA LEU A 355 -8.06 -12.97 -7.53
C LEU A 355 -9.30 -12.20 -7.09
N ARG A 356 -9.81 -12.42 -5.87
CA ARG A 356 -10.94 -11.67 -5.30
C ARG A 356 -10.69 -10.17 -5.36
N VAL A 357 -9.54 -9.70 -4.86
CA VAL A 357 -9.19 -8.27 -4.90
C VAL A 357 -9.09 -7.76 -6.34
N LYS A 358 -8.49 -8.52 -7.26
CA LYS A 358 -8.40 -8.13 -8.68
C LYS A 358 -9.78 -8.01 -9.34
N PHE A 359 -10.71 -8.91 -9.04
CA PHE A 359 -12.08 -8.82 -9.54
C PHE A 359 -12.85 -7.65 -8.92
N VAL A 360 -12.78 -7.47 -7.60
CA VAL A 360 -13.42 -6.35 -6.89
C VAL A 360 -12.92 -5.00 -7.40
N ALA A 361 -11.62 -4.87 -7.65
CA ALA A 361 -11.03 -3.66 -8.19
C ALA A 361 -11.29 -3.46 -9.71
N GLY A 362 -12.04 -4.37 -10.35
CA GLY A 362 -12.46 -4.23 -11.74
C GLY A 362 -11.34 -4.41 -12.77
N LEU A 363 -10.17 -4.96 -12.38
CA LEU A 363 -9.00 -5.08 -13.27
C LEU A 363 -9.29 -5.93 -14.50
N PHE A 364 -10.16 -6.93 -14.41
CA PHE A 364 -10.54 -7.76 -15.54
C PHE A 364 -11.41 -7.04 -16.57
N GLY A 365 -12.18 -6.01 -16.15
CA GLY A 365 -12.99 -5.20 -17.06
C GLY A 365 -12.23 -3.99 -17.60
N HIS A 366 -11.32 -3.43 -16.79
CA HIS A 366 -10.58 -2.22 -17.11
C HIS A 366 -9.09 -2.35 -16.78
N PRO A 367 -8.35 -3.22 -17.49
CA PRO A 367 -6.96 -3.52 -17.15
C PRO A 367 -5.99 -2.38 -17.48
N LEU A 368 -6.32 -1.53 -18.46
CA LEU A 368 -5.47 -0.43 -18.93
C LEU A 368 -5.83 0.90 -18.25
N THR A 369 -4.90 1.85 -18.33
CA THR A 369 -5.02 3.19 -17.74
C THR A 369 -6.18 3.98 -18.34
N ASP A 370 -6.88 4.75 -17.49
CA ASP A 370 -7.83 5.76 -17.95
C ASP A 370 -7.13 7.12 -18.08
N ARG A 371 -6.82 7.53 -19.31
CA ARG A 371 -6.06 8.75 -19.57
C ARG A 371 -6.87 10.03 -19.38
N SER A 372 -8.21 9.94 -19.24
CA SER A 372 -9.01 11.13 -18.93
C SER A 372 -8.74 11.67 -17.52
N LEU A 373 -8.04 10.91 -16.66
CA LEU A 373 -7.65 11.33 -15.33
C LEU A 373 -6.34 12.16 -15.31
N LEU A 374 -5.56 12.19 -16.39
CA LEU A 374 -4.30 12.95 -16.43
C LEU A 374 -4.43 14.43 -16.01
N PRO A 375 -5.51 15.17 -16.34
CA PRO A 375 -5.70 16.55 -15.88
C PRO A 375 -5.90 16.70 -14.36
N THR A 376 -6.20 15.63 -13.62
CA THR A 376 -6.33 15.72 -12.15
C THR A 376 -4.98 15.73 -11.43
N VAL A 377 -3.89 15.36 -12.12
CA VAL A 377 -2.55 15.27 -11.52
C VAL A 377 -2.02 16.65 -11.20
N GLY A 378 -1.79 16.92 -9.91
CA GLY A 378 -1.31 18.22 -9.49
C GLY A 378 -2.27 19.36 -9.82
N CYS A 379 -3.58 19.08 -9.96
CA CYS A 379 -4.56 20.11 -10.29
C CYS A 379 -4.69 21.14 -9.16
N LYS A 380 -5.27 22.29 -9.48
CA LYS A 380 -5.41 23.39 -8.53
C LYS A 380 -6.22 22.98 -7.30
N GLU A 381 -7.31 22.25 -7.51
CA GLU A 381 -8.22 21.80 -6.46
C GLU A 381 -7.52 20.88 -5.45
N HIS A 382 -6.70 19.94 -5.93
CA HIS A 382 -5.90 19.06 -5.06
C HIS A 382 -4.82 19.83 -4.31
N ARG A 383 -4.16 20.81 -4.95
CA ARG A 383 -3.17 21.67 -4.29
C ARG A 383 -3.80 22.60 -3.24
N GLU A 384 -5.01 23.09 -3.49
CA GLU A 384 -5.79 23.86 -2.51
C GLU A 384 -6.20 22.99 -1.31
N LEU A 385 -6.57 21.73 -1.54
CA LEU A 385 -6.80 20.75 -0.48
C LEU A 385 -5.52 20.47 0.32
N ALA A 386 -4.38 20.30 -0.33
CA ALA A 386 -3.10 20.16 0.35
C ALA A 386 -2.75 21.41 1.18
N GLN A 387 -3.03 22.61 0.66
CA GLN A 387 -2.84 23.86 1.39
C GLN A 387 -3.78 23.97 2.60
N GLU A 388 -5.04 23.53 2.48
CA GLU A 388 -5.98 23.40 3.61
C GLU A 388 -5.39 22.49 4.69
N ALA A 389 -4.89 21.31 4.28
CA ALA A 389 -4.30 20.33 5.19
C ALA A 389 -3.05 20.87 5.89
N VAL A 390 -2.15 21.52 5.15
CA VAL A 390 -0.97 22.20 5.72
C VAL A 390 -1.43 23.21 6.77
N ARG A 391 -2.39 24.08 6.46
CA ARG A 391 -2.88 25.11 7.40
C ARG A 391 -3.48 24.49 8.68
N LYS A 392 -4.30 23.44 8.54
CA LYS A 392 -4.93 22.74 9.67
C LYS A 392 -3.94 21.92 10.51
N SER A 393 -2.82 21.50 9.93
CA SER A 393 -1.79 20.71 10.62
C SER A 393 -0.89 21.52 11.56
N LEU A 394 -0.90 22.86 11.45
CA LEU A 394 0.01 23.72 12.21
C LEU A 394 -0.38 23.74 13.70
N VAL A 395 0.54 23.32 14.57
CA VAL A 395 0.39 23.40 16.02
C VAL A 395 1.11 24.64 16.54
N LEU A 396 0.35 25.64 16.99
CA LEU A 396 0.91 26.86 17.57
C LEU A 396 1.41 26.62 19.00
N LEU A 397 2.71 26.33 19.14
CA LEU A 397 3.32 26.04 20.45
C LEU A 397 3.56 27.29 21.31
N LYS A 398 3.75 28.46 20.68
CA LYS A 398 4.02 29.73 21.37
C LYS A 398 3.63 30.92 20.51
N ASN A 399 2.95 31.90 21.11
CA ASN A 399 2.53 33.13 20.42
C ASN A 399 2.96 34.40 21.18
N GLY A 400 4.26 34.67 21.20
CA GLY A 400 4.84 35.80 21.95
C GLY A 400 5.54 35.36 23.25
N LYS A 401 6.40 36.24 23.79
CA LYS A 401 7.03 36.02 25.11
C LYS A 401 6.12 36.43 26.27
N ASN A 402 5.14 37.30 26.00
CA ASN A 402 4.15 37.79 26.94
C ASN A 402 2.76 37.45 26.38
N ALA A 403 1.89 36.85 27.21
CA ALA A 403 0.55 36.44 26.83
C ALA A 403 -0.35 37.62 26.39
N ASP A 404 -0.12 38.83 26.91
CA ASP A 404 -0.92 40.02 26.58
C ASP A 404 -0.51 40.68 25.25
N LYS A 405 0.56 40.18 24.61
CA LYS A 405 1.11 40.75 23.36
C LYS A 405 1.39 39.63 22.35
N PRO A 406 0.35 39.12 21.66
CA PRO A 406 0.53 38.07 20.66
C PRO A 406 1.41 38.55 19.51
N PHE A 407 2.21 37.64 18.97
CA PHE A 407 3.09 37.92 17.82
C PHE A 407 2.39 37.62 16.49
N LEU A 408 1.56 36.58 16.45
CA LEU A 408 0.76 36.14 15.32
C LEU A 408 -0.70 36.54 15.51
N PRO A 409 -1.42 36.90 14.43
CA PRO A 409 -0.97 36.92 13.03
C PRO A 409 -0.05 38.11 12.70
N LEU A 410 0.86 37.91 11.73
CA LEU A 410 1.76 38.98 11.25
C LEU A 410 0.99 40.05 10.47
N ASP A 411 1.44 41.31 10.59
CA ASP A 411 0.91 42.42 9.80
C ASP A 411 1.31 42.30 8.33
N ARG A 412 0.31 42.20 7.44
CA ARG A 412 0.50 42.12 6.00
C ARG A 412 1.00 43.43 5.38
N ASN A 413 0.90 44.55 6.09
CA ASN A 413 1.33 45.87 5.64
C ASN A 413 2.74 46.26 6.12
N ALA A 414 3.48 45.32 6.73
CA ALA A 414 4.84 45.56 7.16
C ALA A 414 5.72 46.06 6.00
N LYS A 415 6.43 47.19 6.19
CA LYS A 415 7.27 47.81 5.15
C LYS A 415 8.41 46.92 4.68
N ARG A 416 8.89 46.02 5.55
CA ARG A 416 9.99 45.09 5.29
C ARG A 416 9.85 43.91 6.24
N ILE A 417 10.05 42.71 5.71
CA ILE A 417 10.14 41.47 6.47
C ILE A 417 11.45 40.77 6.13
N LEU A 418 11.90 39.87 7.02
CA LEU A 418 13.02 38.97 6.80
C LEU A 418 12.49 37.54 6.82
N VAL A 419 12.84 36.76 5.80
CA VAL A 419 12.64 35.31 5.74
C VAL A 419 14.02 34.67 5.81
N THR A 420 14.23 33.74 6.73
CA THR A 420 15.54 33.11 6.98
C THR A 420 15.38 31.70 7.53
N GLY A 421 16.44 30.90 7.44
CA GLY A 421 16.48 29.49 7.84
C GLY A 421 16.67 28.54 6.67
N THR A 422 17.27 27.37 6.91
CA THR A 422 17.61 26.40 5.86
C THR A 422 16.41 25.78 5.14
N HIS A 423 15.21 25.86 5.74
CA HIS A 423 13.97 25.28 5.19
C HIS A 423 13.06 26.34 4.56
N ALA A 424 13.46 27.61 4.52
CA ALA A 424 12.58 28.70 4.13
C ALA A 424 12.28 28.76 2.62
N ASP A 425 13.16 28.19 1.79
CA ASP A 425 13.01 28.09 0.32
C ASP A 425 13.57 26.74 -0.19
N ASP A 426 13.19 25.66 0.49
CA ASP A 426 13.58 24.30 0.10
C ASP A 426 12.35 23.39 0.05
N LEU A 427 11.87 23.14 -1.18
CA LEU A 427 10.67 22.34 -1.43
C LEU A 427 10.85 20.89 -0.96
N GLY A 428 12.04 20.33 -1.14
CA GLY A 428 12.34 18.97 -0.73
C GLY A 428 12.32 18.80 0.78
N TYR A 429 12.93 19.72 1.53
CA TYR A 429 12.92 19.67 3.00
C TYR A 429 11.53 19.84 3.61
N GLN A 430 10.66 20.69 3.05
CA GLN A 430 9.28 20.79 3.56
C GLN A 430 8.43 19.55 3.24
N CYS A 431 8.78 18.77 2.22
CA CYS A 431 8.10 17.52 1.87
C CYS A 431 8.60 16.31 2.68
N GLY A 432 9.91 16.24 2.94
CA GLY A 432 10.53 15.17 3.73
C GLY A 432 10.74 13.86 2.97
N GLY A 433 10.80 12.74 3.70
CA GLY A 433 10.94 11.40 3.15
C GLY A 433 9.79 11.02 2.21
N TRP A 434 9.98 9.96 1.43
CA TRP A 434 8.99 9.48 0.46
C TRP A 434 8.55 10.50 -0.60
N THR A 435 9.37 11.51 -0.90
CA THR A 435 9.09 12.48 -1.98
C THR A 435 10.16 12.41 -3.05
N LYS A 436 9.78 12.04 -4.29
CA LYS A 436 10.67 11.75 -5.44
C LYS A 436 11.63 10.56 -5.23
N THR A 437 12.23 10.41 -4.05
CA THR A 437 13.10 9.28 -3.67
C THR A 437 12.64 8.70 -2.32
N TRP A 438 13.18 7.52 -1.97
CA TRP A 438 12.87 6.87 -0.69
C TRP A 438 13.16 7.77 0.52
N PHE A 439 14.36 8.37 0.58
CA PHE A 439 14.78 9.22 1.70
C PHE A 439 14.38 10.70 1.56
N GLY A 440 13.76 11.08 0.44
CA GLY A 440 13.62 12.48 0.08
C GLY A 440 14.95 13.10 -0.38
N LEU A 441 14.89 14.36 -0.81
CA LEU A 441 16.03 15.15 -1.29
C LEU A 441 15.82 16.62 -0.91
N SER A 442 16.88 17.43 -0.96
CA SER A 442 16.79 18.90 -0.84
C SER A 442 16.54 19.56 -2.19
N GLY A 443 16.17 20.84 -2.16
CA GLY A 443 15.99 21.70 -3.33
C GLY A 443 14.61 21.60 -3.98
N ARG A 444 14.50 22.07 -5.23
CA ARG A 444 13.25 22.08 -6.00
C ARG A 444 13.05 20.73 -6.71
N ILE A 445 12.56 19.75 -5.97
CA ILE A 445 12.46 18.34 -6.42
C ILE A 445 11.19 18.01 -7.22
N THR A 446 10.19 18.89 -7.20
CA THR A 446 8.92 18.74 -7.94
C THR A 446 8.36 20.12 -8.28
N ILE A 447 7.17 20.15 -8.91
CA ILE A 447 6.42 21.38 -9.15
C ILE A 447 5.60 21.71 -7.90
N GLY A 448 5.92 22.83 -7.26
CA GLY A 448 5.16 23.43 -6.16
C GLY A 448 4.72 24.85 -6.52
N ASN A 449 3.70 25.35 -5.82
CA ASN A 449 3.31 26.76 -5.87
C ASN A 449 4.15 27.58 -4.89
#